data_AF-A0A956C8V1-F1
#
_entry.id   AF-A0A956C8V1-F1
#
_cell.length_a   1.000
_cell.length_b   1.000
_cell.length_c   1.000
_cell.angle_alpha   90.00
_cell.angle_beta   90.00
_cell.angle_gamma   90.00
#
_symmetry.space_group_name_H-M   'P 1'
#
loop_
_entity.id
_entity.type
_entity.pdbx_description
1 polymer ?
#
loop_
_entity_poly.entity_id
_entity_poly.type
_entity_poly.pdbx_seq_one_letter_code
_entity_poly.pdbx_strand_id
1 'polypeptide(L)'
;MTQSGKSEEARAGKCRVCSGPVDERTGRCQDCGAVHGKTYRCPHCRTVADVEPDRVLGERCKVCGGPRIQLDDVTIPRTGRELPALTEARRLRARAIAWRMGSAVLGGFGALALLVALGVLAVVSAGALGTIATLLMAVAPIALAAVGLARARSSDKNAVSEMDRARRFVAADVAAAVEPLNAKKLAALMKVDEARAELLLAELSVEDLVRVRVQEDDAPKARVASDAEVEEEAAAVEESEEGLAEVRETREQK
;
A
#
# COMPACT_ATOMS: atom_id res chain seq x y z
N MET A 1 -13.97 19.34 -39.15
CA MET A 1 -13.82 17.87 -39.08
C MET A 1 -14.37 17.40 -37.74
N THR A 2 -15.68 17.22 -37.70
CA THR A 2 -16.50 17.16 -36.49
C THR A 2 -17.63 16.20 -36.81
N GLN A 3 -17.43 14.89 -36.58
CA GLN A 3 -18.50 13.86 -36.63
C GLN A 3 -18.00 12.45 -36.22
N SER A 4 -17.29 12.31 -35.09
CA SER A 4 -16.91 10.99 -34.54
C SER A 4 -17.25 10.86 -33.05
N GLY A 5 -18.42 11.36 -32.63
CA GLY A 5 -18.83 11.41 -31.23
C GLY A 5 -20.19 10.77 -30.89
N LYS A 6 -20.89 10.16 -31.87
CA LYS A 6 -22.29 9.70 -31.71
C LYS A 6 -22.49 8.19 -31.72
N SER A 7 -21.41 7.40 -31.75
CA SER A 7 -21.47 5.92 -31.83
C SER A 7 -20.99 5.21 -30.56
N GLU A 8 -20.68 5.93 -29.48
CA GLU A 8 -20.23 5.34 -28.20
C GLU A 8 -21.26 5.39 -27.06
N GLU A 9 -22.40 6.06 -27.25
CA GLU A 9 -23.61 5.81 -26.46
C GLU A 9 -24.22 4.48 -26.90
N ALA A 10 -23.65 3.42 -26.34
CA ALA A 10 -24.35 2.21 -25.96
C ALA A 10 -25.24 1.56 -27.06
N ARG A 11 -24.67 0.55 -27.73
CA ARG A 11 -25.35 -0.75 -27.76
C ARG A 11 -25.48 -1.22 -26.30
N ALA A 12 -26.40 -0.63 -25.56
CA ALA A 12 -26.69 -0.96 -24.18
C ALA A 12 -27.05 -2.44 -24.15
N GLY A 13 -26.29 -3.22 -23.39
CA GLY A 13 -26.62 -4.61 -23.11
C GLY A 13 -25.99 -5.68 -24.01
N LYS A 14 -25.02 -5.41 -24.91
CA LYS A 14 -24.27 -6.51 -25.56
C LYS A 14 -22.76 -6.42 -25.36
N CYS A 15 -22.17 -7.54 -24.94
CA CYS A 15 -20.75 -7.69 -24.70
C CYS A 15 -19.95 -7.62 -26.00
N ARG A 16 -18.85 -6.86 -26.02
CA ARG A 16 -17.98 -6.77 -27.21
C ARG A 16 -17.16 -8.04 -27.49
N VAL A 17 -17.05 -8.95 -26.50
CA VAL A 17 -16.25 -10.18 -26.60
C VAL A 17 -17.11 -11.35 -27.07
N CYS A 18 -18.27 -11.58 -26.46
CA CYS A 18 -19.12 -12.73 -26.76
C CYS A 18 -20.53 -12.38 -27.28
N SER A 19 -20.88 -11.09 -27.43
CA SER A 19 -22.23 -10.62 -27.77
C SER A 19 -23.35 -10.89 -26.74
N GLY A 20 -23.03 -11.50 -25.60
CA GLY A 20 -23.95 -11.77 -24.49
C GLY A 20 -24.45 -10.54 -23.74
N PRO A 21 -25.48 -10.67 -22.89
CA PRO A 21 -26.01 -9.54 -22.12
C PRO A 21 -24.97 -8.99 -21.13
N VAL A 22 -24.92 -7.66 -21.01
CA VAL A 22 -24.10 -6.96 -20.01
C VAL A 22 -25.03 -6.40 -18.94
N ASP A 23 -24.77 -6.77 -17.70
CA ASP A 23 -25.48 -6.23 -16.54
C ASP A 23 -25.14 -4.74 -16.38
N GLU A 24 -26.16 -3.88 -16.40
CA GLU A 24 -26.00 -2.43 -16.33
C GLU A 24 -25.51 -1.96 -14.95
N ARG A 25 -25.82 -2.69 -13.87
CA ARG A 25 -25.40 -2.35 -12.51
C ARG A 25 -23.93 -2.70 -12.31
N THR A 26 -23.57 -3.93 -12.66
CA THR A 26 -22.21 -4.42 -12.42
C THR A 26 -21.26 -4.10 -13.57
N GLY A 27 -21.76 -3.75 -14.76
CA GLY A 27 -20.95 -3.57 -15.96
C GLY A 27 -20.29 -4.87 -16.45
N ARG A 28 -20.72 -6.05 -15.98
CA ARG A 28 -20.12 -7.35 -16.35
C ARG A 28 -21.01 -8.11 -17.33
N CYS A 29 -20.39 -8.74 -18.31
CA CYS A 29 -21.10 -9.69 -19.17
C CYS A 29 -21.45 -10.95 -18.40
N GLN A 30 -22.71 -11.39 -18.47
CA GLN A 30 -23.18 -12.59 -17.78
C GLN A 30 -22.61 -13.89 -18.36
N ASP A 31 -22.25 -13.90 -19.64
CA ASP A 31 -21.78 -15.11 -20.33
C ASP A 31 -20.26 -15.31 -20.20
N CYS A 32 -19.47 -14.26 -20.42
CA CYS A 32 -18.00 -14.37 -20.46
C CYS A 32 -17.28 -13.63 -19.32
N GLY A 33 -18.01 -12.88 -18.47
CA GLY A 33 -17.43 -12.12 -17.36
C GLY A 33 -16.64 -10.86 -17.75
N ALA A 34 -16.58 -10.51 -19.04
CA ALA A 34 -15.89 -9.31 -19.51
C ALA A 34 -16.48 -8.04 -18.87
N VAL A 35 -15.60 -7.16 -18.41
CA VAL A 35 -15.98 -5.89 -17.79
C VAL A 35 -16.17 -4.79 -18.84
N HIS A 36 -17.15 -3.93 -18.61
CA HIS A 36 -17.56 -2.84 -19.47
C HIS A 36 -17.89 -1.60 -18.65
N GLY A 37 -17.73 -0.41 -19.24
CA GLY A 37 -18.05 0.86 -18.59
C GLY A 37 -16.82 1.68 -18.20
N LYS A 38 -17.05 2.98 -17.98
CA LYS A 38 -15.99 3.95 -17.64
C LYS A 38 -15.38 3.68 -16.26
N THR A 39 -16.16 3.14 -15.33
CA THR A 39 -15.74 2.73 -13.99
C THR A 39 -14.72 1.59 -14.00
N TYR A 40 -14.71 0.81 -15.08
CA TYR A 40 -13.71 -0.24 -15.32
C TYR A 40 -12.43 0.24 -15.99
N ARG A 41 -12.31 1.52 -16.33
CA ARG A 41 -11.06 2.08 -16.87
C ARG A 41 -10.01 2.19 -15.77
N CYS A 42 -8.85 1.60 -16.02
CA CYS A 42 -7.71 1.75 -15.14
C CYS A 42 -7.24 3.21 -15.14
N PRO A 43 -7.02 3.84 -13.97
CA PRO A 43 -6.55 5.22 -13.88
C PRO A 43 -5.14 5.42 -14.47
N HIS A 44 -4.33 4.35 -14.57
CA HIS A 44 -2.97 4.40 -15.10
C HIS A 44 -2.90 4.23 -16.63
N CYS A 45 -3.47 3.14 -17.16
CA CYS A 45 -3.37 2.82 -18.61
C CYS A 45 -4.63 3.18 -19.40
N ARG A 46 -5.69 3.68 -18.75
CA ARG A 46 -7.00 4.06 -19.34
C ARG A 46 -7.74 2.95 -20.08
N THR A 47 -7.21 1.73 -20.05
CA THR A 47 -7.81 0.53 -20.62
C THR A 47 -8.92 0.02 -19.71
N VAL A 48 -10.04 -0.40 -20.30
CA VAL A 48 -11.10 -1.12 -19.57
C VAL A 48 -10.57 -2.52 -19.28
N ALA A 49 -10.32 -2.80 -18.00
CA ALA A 49 -9.68 -4.04 -17.58
C ALA A 49 -10.28 -4.52 -16.27
N ASP A 50 -10.35 -5.83 -16.12
CA ASP A 50 -10.69 -6.45 -14.85
C ASP A 50 -9.50 -6.35 -13.88
N VAL A 51 -9.74 -6.56 -12.61
CA VAL A 51 -8.69 -6.52 -11.59
C VAL A 51 -8.33 -7.91 -11.12
N GLU A 52 -7.11 -8.03 -10.61
CA GLU A 52 -6.56 -9.24 -10.01
C GLU A 52 -6.13 -8.92 -8.57
N PRO A 53 -6.36 -9.82 -7.61
CA PRO A 53 -5.86 -9.63 -6.26
C PRO A 53 -4.32 -9.60 -6.25
N ASP A 54 -3.76 -8.65 -5.51
CA ASP A 54 -2.32 -8.52 -5.26
C ASP A 54 -2.07 -8.44 -3.75
N ARG A 55 -1.08 -9.19 -3.26
CA ARG A 55 -0.78 -9.26 -1.82
C ARG A 55 -0.40 -7.93 -1.18
N VAL A 56 0.17 -7.00 -1.95
CA VAL A 56 0.66 -5.71 -1.44
C VAL A 56 -0.26 -4.57 -1.87
N LEU A 57 -0.70 -4.57 -3.12
CA LEU A 57 -1.54 -3.50 -3.66
C LEU A 57 -3.04 -3.73 -3.39
N GLY A 58 -3.43 -4.88 -2.84
CA GLY A 58 -4.82 -5.30 -2.70
C GLY A 58 -5.39 -5.76 -4.03
N GLU A 59 -5.55 -4.83 -4.98
CA GLU A 59 -6.04 -5.12 -6.32
C GLU A 59 -5.18 -4.41 -7.37
N ARG A 60 -4.92 -5.07 -8.49
CA ARG A 60 -4.16 -4.52 -9.62
C ARG A 60 -4.89 -4.72 -10.93
N CYS A 61 -4.64 -3.81 -11.87
CA CYS A 61 -5.13 -3.93 -13.24
C CYS A 61 -4.48 -5.14 -13.94
N LYS A 62 -5.28 -6.06 -14.51
CA LYS A 62 -4.78 -7.22 -15.27
C LYS A 62 -3.92 -6.86 -16.48
N VAL A 63 -4.07 -5.64 -17.02
CA VAL A 63 -3.35 -5.19 -18.23
C VAL A 63 -2.00 -4.56 -17.90
N CYS A 64 -1.97 -3.55 -17.02
CA CYS A 64 -0.75 -2.78 -16.75
C CYS A 64 -0.08 -3.08 -15.40
N GLY A 65 -0.72 -3.91 -14.56
CA GLY A 65 -0.27 -4.22 -13.20
C GLY A 65 -0.34 -3.05 -12.22
N GLY A 66 -0.88 -1.89 -12.62
CA GLY A 66 -1.03 -0.73 -11.74
C GLY A 66 -2.08 -0.97 -10.65
N PRO A 67 -1.88 -0.42 -9.43
CA PRO A 67 -2.83 -0.57 -8.34
C PRO A 67 -4.19 0.02 -8.70
N ARG A 68 -5.24 -0.55 -8.12
CA ARG A 68 -6.61 -0.10 -8.33
C ARG A 68 -7.42 -0.35 -7.07
N ILE A 69 -8.46 0.47 -6.90
CA ILE A 69 -9.49 0.29 -5.88
C ILE A 69 -10.79 0.03 -6.65
N GLN A 70 -11.44 -1.12 -6.46
CA GLN A 70 -12.77 -1.36 -7.02
C GLN A 70 -13.84 -0.51 -6.32
N LEU A 71 -14.84 -0.09 -7.10
CA LEU A 71 -16.13 0.38 -6.61
C LEU A 71 -17.21 -0.43 -7.30
N ASP A 72 -18.17 -0.95 -6.55
CA ASP A 72 -19.29 -1.72 -7.09
C ASP A 72 -20.40 -0.85 -7.69
N ASP A 73 -20.38 0.45 -7.41
CA ASP A 73 -21.34 1.39 -7.93
C ASP A 73 -20.72 2.28 -9.01
N VAL A 74 -21.31 2.20 -10.21
CA VAL A 74 -20.87 2.96 -11.38
C VAL A 74 -21.32 4.42 -11.35
N THR A 75 -22.28 4.78 -10.50
CA THR A 75 -22.82 6.14 -10.41
C THR A 75 -21.98 7.06 -9.55
N ILE A 76 -21.06 6.52 -8.73
CA ILE A 76 -20.21 7.31 -7.84
C ILE A 76 -19.12 8.02 -8.67
N PRO A 77 -19.12 9.36 -8.74
CA PRO A 77 -18.09 10.09 -9.47
C PRO A 77 -16.74 9.97 -8.75
N ARG A 78 -15.67 9.81 -9.51
CA ARG A 78 -14.30 9.84 -8.98
C ARG A 78 -13.65 11.17 -9.28
N THR A 79 -13.12 11.82 -8.24
CA THR A 79 -12.40 13.08 -8.38
C THR A 79 -11.01 12.89 -8.98
N GLY A 80 -10.44 11.68 -8.89
CA GLY A 80 -9.07 11.38 -9.33
C GLY A 80 -8.00 11.82 -8.34
N ARG A 81 -8.39 12.29 -7.14
CA ARG A 81 -7.47 12.69 -6.06
C ARG A 81 -6.61 11.53 -5.55
N GLU A 82 -7.05 10.29 -5.78
CA GLU A 82 -6.31 9.09 -5.43
C GLU A 82 -5.11 8.81 -6.38
N LEU A 83 -5.08 9.41 -7.57
CA LEU A 83 -4.13 9.07 -8.62
C LEU A 83 -2.65 9.25 -8.22
N PRO A 84 -2.23 10.33 -7.52
CA PRO A 84 -0.84 10.49 -7.10
C PRO A 84 -0.42 9.40 -6.12
N ALA A 85 -1.27 9.06 -5.14
CA ALA A 85 -0.99 8.01 -4.16
C ALA A 85 -0.91 6.63 -4.82
N LEU A 86 -1.82 6.32 -5.75
CA LEU A 86 -1.74 5.09 -6.56
C LEU A 86 -0.45 5.00 -7.39
N THR A 87 -0.02 6.13 -7.96
CA THR A 87 1.20 6.18 -8.78
C THR A 87 2.46 5.96 -7.93
N GLU A 88 2.52 6.57 -6.74
CA GLU A 88 3.64 6.35 -5.83
C GLU A 88 3.65 4.91 -5.28
N ALA A 89 2.49 4.35 -4.92
CA ALA A 89 2.38 2.94 -4.54
C ALA A 89 2.93 2.00 -5.64
N ARG A 90 2.61 2.28 -6.91
CA ARG A 90 3.15 1.52 -8.06
C ARG A 90 4.67 1.63 -8.14
N ARG A 91 5.22 2.83 -7.96
CA ARG A 91 6.66 3.10 -8.00
C ARG A 91 7.40 2.37 -6.87
N LEU A 92 6.87 2.44 -5.66
CA LEU A 92 7.41 1.73 -4.48
C LEU A 92 7.38 0.21 -4.69
N ARG A 93 6.30 -0.32 -5.25
CA ARG A 93 6.19 -1.74 -5.62
C ARG A 93 7.23 -2.15 -6.67
N ALA A 94 7.40 -1.37 -7.72
CA ALA A 94 8.42 -1.62 -8.74
C ALA A 94 9.83 -1.61 -8.14
N ARG A 95 10.11 -0.67 -7.23
CA ARG A 95 11.38 -0.60 -6.49
C ARG A 95 11.59 -1.83 -5.60
N ALA A 96 10.54 -2.30 -4.92
CA ALA A 96 10.61 -3.52 -4.11
C ALA A 96 10.94 -4.76 -4.96
N ILE A 97 10.34 -4.89 -6.14
CA ILE A 97 10.63 -5.97 -7.09
C ILE A 97 12.07 -5.88 -7.58
N ALA A 98 12.55 -4.68 -7.95
CA ALA A 98 13.93 -4.48 -8.38
C ALA A 98 14.94 -4.89 -7.30
N TRP A 99 14.71 -4.50 -6.04
CA TRP A 99 15.54 -4.91 -4.90
C TRP A 99 15.51 -6.43 -4.68
N ARG A 100 14.35 -7.08 -4.80
CA ARG A 100 14.26 -8.55 -4.68
C ARG A 100 15.05 -9.27 -5.77
N MET A 101 14.92 -8.83 -7.02
CA MET A 101 15.65 -9.43 -8.14
C MET A 101 17.16 -9.24 -7.96
N GLY A 102 17.60 -8.03 -7.61
CA GLY A 102 19.01 -7.75 -7.31
C GLY A 102 19.54 -8.59 -6.14
N SER A 103 18.79 -8.69 -5.04
CA SER A 103 19.14 -9.53 -3.90
C SER A 103 19.19 -11.02 -4.24
N ALA A 104 18.27 -11.52 -5.06
CA ALA A 104 18.25 -12.93 -5.46
C ALA A 104 19.48 -13.28 -6.30
N VAL A 105 19.82 -12.44 -7.28
CA VAL A 105 21.02 -12.61 -8.11
C VAL A 105 22.29 -12.52 -7.26
N LEU A 106 22.43 -11.47 -6.45
CA LEU A 106 23.62 -11.27 -5.62
C LEU A 106 23.77 -12.36 -4.55
N GLY A 107 22.67 -12.79 -3.94
CA GLY A 107 22.65 -13.88 -2.98
C GLY A 107 23.02 -15.22 -3.62
N GLY A 108 22.56 -15.49 -4.84
CA GLY A 108 22.95 -16.66 -5.61
C GLY A 108 24.45 -16.71 -5.92
N PHE A 109 25.01 -15.59 -6.40
CA PHE A 109 26.46 -15.48 -6.63
C PHE A 109 27.27 -15.59 -5.33
N GLY A 110 26.81 -14.95 -4.25
CA GLY A 110 27.45 -15.03 -2.94
C GLY A 110 27.46 -16.45 -2.36
N ALA A 111 26.34 -17.16 -2.47
CA ALA A 111 26.25 -18.56 -2.04
C ALA A 111 27.17 -19.47 -2.87
N LEU A 112 27.21 -19.29 -4.19
CA LEU A 112 28.12 -20.06 -5.06
C LEU A 112 29.59 -19.77 -4.74
N ALA A 113 29.97 -18.50 -4.55
CA ALA A 113 31.32 -18.11 -4.19
C ALA A 113 31.74 -18.72 -2.84
N LEU A 114 30.84 -18.72 -1.85
CA LEU A 114 31.07 -19.35 -0.55
C LEU A 114 31.25 -20.86 -0.69
N LEU A 115 30.44 -21.54 -1.49
CA LEU A 115 30.58 -22.99 -1.75
C LEU A 115 31.92 -23.32 -2.40
N VAL A 116 32.35 -22.54 -3.40
CA VAL A 116 33.66 -22.73 -4.04
C VAL A 116 34.80 -22.49 -3.04
N ALA A 117 34.72 -21.43 -2.23
CA ALA A 117 35.70 -21.14 -1.20
C ALA A 117 35.82 -22.29 -0.18
N LEU A 118 34.69 -22.82 0.29
CA LEU A 118 34.67 -23.98 1.19
C LEU A 118 35.25 -25.24 0.53
N GLY A 119 34.96 -25.46 -0.76
CA GLY A 119 35.55 -26.56 -1.52
C GLY A 119 37.08 -26.46 -1.64
N VAL A 120 37.60 -25.26 -1.91
CA VAL A 120 39.06 -25.02 -1.97
C VAL A 120 39.70 -25.22 -0.59
N LEU A 121 39.08 -24.71 0.47
CA LEU A 121 39.56 -24.88 1.84
C LEU A 121 39.58 -26.34 2.32
N ALA A 122 38.71 -27.19 1.76
CA ALA A 122 38.69 -28.61 2.06
C ALA A 122 39.87 -29.38 1.44
N VAL A 123 40.43 -28.89 0.32
CA VAL A 123 41.53 -29.53 -0.41
C VAL A 123 42.88 -28.91 -0.06
N VAL A 124 42.90 -27.61 0.21
CA VAL A 124 44.13 -26.84 0.43
C VAL A 124 44.20 -26.34 1.86
N SER A 125 45.26 -26.71 2.59
CA SER A 125 45.56 -26.18 3.92
C SER A 125 46.11 -24.75 3.81
N ALA A 126 45.22 -23.79 3.57
CA ALA A 126 45.59 -22.38 3.69
C ALA A 126 45.84 -22.03 5.16
N GLY A 127 46.85 -21.22 5.45
CA GLY A 127 47.06 -20.68 6.79
C GLY A 127 45.84 -19.87 7.27
N ALA A 128 45.64 -19.77 8.58
CA ALA A 128 44.44 -19.20 9.19
C ALA A 128 44.07 -17.78 8.69
N LEU A 129 45.06 -16.95 8.34
CA LEU A 129 44.80 -15.62 7.79
C LEU A 129 44.15 -15.68 6.38
N GLY A 130 44.58 -16.63 5.54
CA GLY A 130 44.00 -16.81 4.20
C GLY A 130 42.58 -17.33 4.24
N THR A 131 42.27 -18.23 5.19
CA THR A 131 40.93 -18.77 5.37
C THR A 131 39.94 -17.69 5.82
N ILE A 132 40.34 -16.86 6.79
CA ILE A 132 39.52 -15.75 7.29
C ILE A 132 39.27 -14.73 6.17
N ALA A 133 40.31 -14.32 5.44
CA ALA A 133 40.17 -13.36 4.34
C ALA A 133 39.21 -13.86 3.25
N THR A 134 39.34 -15.14 2.86
CA THR A 134 38.47 -15.75 1.83
C THR A 134 37.02 -15.82 2.30
N LEU A 135 36.78 -16.21 3.55
CA LEU A 135 35.44 -16.26 4.13
C LEU A 135 34.80 -14.87 4.21
N LEU A 136 35.54 -13.84 4.66
CA LEU A 136 35.03 -12.48 4.72
C LEU A 136 34.64 -11.95 3.35
N MET A 137 35.46 -12.19 2.31
CA MET A 137 35.12 -11.80 0.94
C MET A 137 33.88 -12.53 0.42
N ALA A 138 33.70 -13.81 0.76
CA ALA A 138 32.53 -14.59 0.37
C ALA A 138 31.24 -14.14 1.09
N VAL A 139 31.35 -13.65 2.32
CA VAL A 139 30.20 -13.16 3.12
C VAL A 139 29.67 -11.81 2.62
N ALA A 140 30.54 -10.94 2.08
CA ALA A 140 30.16 -9.60 1.62
C ALA A 140 28.94 -9.56 0.65
N PRO A 141 28.88 -10.34 -0.45
CA PRO A 141 27.71 -10.35 -1.34
C PRO A 141 26.44 -10.86 -0.65
N ILE A 142 26.56 -11.82 0.28
CA ILE A 142 25.42 -12.34 1.05
C ILE A 142 24.85 -11.25 1.96
N ALA A 143 25.72 -10.50 2.64
CA ALA A 143 25.31 -9.38 3.48
C ALA A 143 24.59 -8.28 2.67
N LEU A 144 25.12 -7.93 1.50
CA LEU A 144 24.48 -6.97 0.59
C LEU A 144 23.12 -7.48 0.07
N ALA A 145 23.00 -8.77 -0.23
CA ALA A 145 21.74 -9.38 -0.62
C ALA A 145 20.69 -9.26 0.50
N ALA A 146 21.09 -9.48 1.77
CA ALA A 146 20.22 -9.32 2.92
C ALA A 146 19.74 -7.87 3.11
N VAL A 147 20.64 -6.87 2.95
CA VAL A 147 20.27 -5.44 2.97
C VAL A 147 19.28 -5.10 1.86
N GLY A 148 19.48 -5.62 0.65
CA GLY A 148 18.53 -5.41 -0.45
C GLY A 148 17.15 -6.00 -0.15
N LEU A 149 17.08 -7.17 0.52
CA LEU A 149 15.82 -7.77 0.93
C LEU A 149 15.12 -6.93 2.02
N ALA A 150 15.87 -6.39 2.97
CA ALA A 150 15.34 -5.46 3.98
C ALA A 150 14.76 -4.19 3.32
N ARG A 151 15.47 -3.61 2.33
CA ARG A 151 14.96 -2.47 1.56
C ARG A 151 13.73 -2.80 0.73
N ALA A 152 13.64 -4.00 0.16
CA ALA A 152 12.45 -4.45 -0.54
C ALA A 152 11.23 -4.51 0.40
N ARG A 153 11.41 -5.04 1.62
CA ARG A 153 10.36 -5.10 2.64
C ARG A 153 9.91 -3.70 3.08
N SER A 154 10.84 -2.78 3.29
CA SER A 154 10.52 -1.38 3.60
C SER A 154 9.73 -0.71 2.47
N SER A 155 10.12 -0.94 1.21
CA SER A 155 9.41 -0.39 0.05
C SER A 155 7.98 -0.94 -0.06
N ASP A 156 7.77 -2.22 0.23
CA ASP A 156 6.42 -2.81 0.26
C ASP A 156 5.55 -2.21 1.39
N LYS A 157 6.11 -1.99 2.59
CA LYS A 157 5.38 -1.31 3.69
C LYS A 157 4.93 0.09 3.29
N ASN A 158 5.83 0.85 2.66
CA ASN A 158 5.51 2.20 2.18
C ASN A 158 4.44 2.15 1.07
N ALA A 159 4.48 1.14 0.19
CA ALA A 159 3.47 0.96 -0.85
C ALA A 159 2.08 0.70 -0.25
N VAL A 160 1.99 -0.09 0.83
CA VAL A 160 0.72 -0.30 1.56
C VAL A 160 0.20 0.99 2.17
N SER A 161 1.07 1.81 2.78
CA SER A 161 0.69 3.11 3.33
C SER A 161 0.13 4.07 2.27
N GLU A 162 0.76 4.14 1.09
CA GLU A 162 0.25 4.95 -0.02
C GLU A 162 -1.06 4.40 -0.60
N MET A 163 -1.25 3.07 -0.60
CA MET A 163 -2.53 2.46 -0.96
C MET A 163 -3.65 2.83 0.01
N ASP A 164 -3.35 2.90 1.30
CA ASP A 164 -4.32 3.30 2.32
C ASP A 164 -4.70 4.76 2.21
N ARG A 165 -3.71 5.61 1.90
CA ARG A 165 -3.98 7.01 1.53
C ARG A 165 -4.88 7.13 0.30
N ALA A 166 -4.65 6.32 -0.74
CA ALA A 166 -5.51 6.29 -1.92
C ALA A 166 -6.95 5.84 -1.57
N ARG A 167 -7.10 4.85 -0.66
CA ARG A 167 -8.41 4.39 -0.19
C ARG A 167 -9.18 5.46 0.57
N ARG A 168 -8.50 6.27 1.39
CA ARG A 168 -9.13 7.43 2.06
C ARG A 168 -9.71 8.43 1.07
N PHE A 169 -8.99 8.76 0.00
CA PHE A 169 -9.52 9.66 -1.04
C PHE A 169 -10.76 9.08 -1.73
N VAL A 170 -10.75 7.79 -2.05
CA VAL A 170 -11.91 7.12 -2.64
C VAL A 170 -13.08 7.05 -1.65
N ALA A 171 -12.81 6.76 -0.38
CA ALA A 171 -13.85 6.73 0.66
C ALA A 171 -14.49 8.11 0.86
N ALA A 172 -13.70 9.20 0.81
CA ALA A 172 -14.21 10.56 0.83
C ALA A 172 -15.13 10.86 -0.37
N ASP A 173 -14.75 10.42 -1.58
CA ASP A 173 -15.58 10.57 -2.78
C ASP A 173 -16.91 9.79 -2.65
N VAL A 174 -16.88 8.59 -2.05
CA VAL A 174 -18.08 7.78 -1.76
C VAL A 174 -18.97 8.47 -0.72
N ALA A 175 -18.38 8.99 0.37
CA ALA A 175 -19.10 9.71 1.42
C ALA A 175 -19.79 10.98 0.90
N ALA A 176 -19.14 11.71 0.00
CA ALA A 176 -19.72 12.88 -0.65
C ALA A 176 -20.87 12.54 -1.62
N ALA A 177 -20.89 11.33 -2.18
CA ALA A 177 -21.87 10.91 -3.18
C ALA A 177 -23.09 10.18 -2.59
N VAL A 178 -22.97 9.62 -1.37
CA VAL A 178 -23.95 8.68 -0.81
C VAL A 178 -24.29 9.05 0.63
N GLU A 179 -25.54 9.45 0.88
CA GLU A 179 -26.06 9.72 2.22
C GLU A 179 -27.38 8.96 2.46
N PRO A 180 -27.61 8.35 3.64
CA PRO A 180 -26.65 8.13 4.73
C PRO A 180 -25.62 7.04 4.38
N LEU A 181 -24.40 7.20 4.90
CA LEU A 181 -23.30 6.23 4.78
C LEU A 181 -23.00 5.59 6.14
N ASN A 182 -22.98 4.27 6.17
CA ASN A 182 -22.53 3.47 7.32
C ASN A 182 -21.43 2.50 6.87
N ALA A 183 -20.75 1.87 7.83
CA ALA A 183 -19.62 1.00 7.56
C ALA A 183 -19.97 -0.18 6.64
N LYS A 184 -21.09 -0.86 6.89
CA LYS A 184 -21.59 -1.95 6.05
C LYS A 184 -21.79 -1.53 4.59
N LYS A 185 -22.37 -0.35 4.36
CA LYS A 185 -22.61 0.18 3.01
C LYS A 185 -21.30 0.57 2.32
N LEU A 186 -20.37 1.21 3.04
CA LEU A 186 -19.05 1.55 2.51
C LEU A 186 -18.24 0.28 2.18
N ALA A 187 -18.28 -0.73 3.05
CA ALA A 187 -17.64 -2.03 2.86
C ALA A 187 -18.13 -2.72 1.58
N ALA A 188 -19.45 -2.76 1.38
CA ALA A 188 -20.06 -3.30 0.17
C ALA A 188 -19.65 -2.51 -1.08
N LEU A 189 -19.65 -1.18 -1.03
CA LEU A 189 -19.29 -0.33 -2.17
C LEU A 189 -17.81 -0.46 -2.57
N MET A 190 -16.90 -0.55 -1.61
CA MET A 190 -15.45 -0.60 -1.85
C MET A 190 -14.86 -2.02 -1.90
N LYS A 191 -15.68 -3.06 -1.68
CA LYS A 191 -15.24 -4.47 -1.51
C LYS A 191 -14.17 -4.64 -0.43
N VAL A 192 -14.35 -3.97 0.70
CA VAL A 192 -13.48 -4.13 1.88
C VAL A 192 -14.26 -4.78 3.01
N ASP A 193 -13.55 -5.29 4.02
CA ASP A 193 -14.19 -5.76 5.24
C ASP A 193 -14.83 -4.60 6.02
N GLU A 194 -15.86 -4.92 6.81
CA GLU A 194 -16.62 -3.93 7.58
C GLU A 194 -15.74 -3.20 8.61
N ALA A 195 -14.83 -3.91 9.28
CA ALA A 195 -13.89 -3.29 10.22
C ALA A 195 -12.97 -2.26 9.55
N ARG A 196 -12.51 -2.55 8.32
CA ARG A 196 -11.73 -1.59 7.53
C ARG A 196 -12.57 -0.40 7.08
N ALA A 197 -13.83 -0.62 6.74
CA ALA A 197 -14.75 0.48 6.42
C ALA A 197 -15.04 1.37 7.64
N GLU A 198 -15.23 0.79 8.83
CA GLU A 198 -15.34 1.55 10.09
C GLU A 198 -14.12 2.41 10.33
N LEU A 199 -12.91 1.84 10.17
CA LEU A 199 -11.67 2.59 10.33
C LEU A 199 -11.55 3.74 9.31
N LEU A 200 -11.91 3.51 8.05
CA LEU A 200 -11.92 4.57 7.03
C LEU A 200 -12.91 5.69 7.38
N LEU A 201 -14.11 5.36 7.88
CA LEU A 201 -15.08 6.35 8.33
C LEU A 201 -14.57 7.12 9.56
N ALA A 202 -13.90 6.45 10.49
CA ALA A 202 -13.26 7.10 11.63
C ALA A 202 -12.16 8.07 11.18
N GLU A 203 -11.27 7.64 10.27
CA GLU A 203 -10.22 8.50 9.68
C GLU A 203 -10.81 9.73 8.97
N LEU A 204 -11.89 9.54 8.20
CA LEU A 204 -12.60 10.65 7.54
C LEU A 204 -13.25 11.61 8.54
N SER A 205 -13.84 11.10 9.63
CA SER A 205 -14.45 11.94 10.66
C SER A 205 -13.40 12.86 11.32
N VAL A 206 -12.17 12.37 11.51
CA VAL A 206 -11.06 13.18 12.02
C VAL A 206 -10.64 14.24 11.01
N GLU A 207 -10.51 13.90 9.72
CA GLU A 207 -10.13 14.87 8.68
C GLU A 207 -11.21 15.94 8.43
N ASP A 208 -12.49 15.59 8.47
CA ASP A 208 -13.59 16.55 8.29
C ASP A 208 -13.74 17.48 9.50
N LEU A 209 -13.54 16.99 10.74
CA LEU A 209 -13.46 17.84 11.93
C LEU A 209 -12.32 18.87 11.82
N VAL A 210 -11.21 18.50 11.16
CA VAL A 210 -10.10 19.41 10.90
C VAL A 210 -10.47 20.44 9.82
N ARG A 211 -11.23 20.08 8.78
CA ARG A 211 -11.67 21.05 7.76
C ARG A 211 -12.70 22.06 8.27
N VAL A 212 -13.64 21.63 9.12
CA VAL A 212 -14.65 22.54 9.72
C VAL A 212 -14.01 23.57 10.65
N ARG A 213 -12.83 23.31 11.22
CA ARG A 213 -12.09 24.29 12.04
C ARG A 213 -11.19 25.27 11.25
N VAL A 214 -11.01 25.07 9.96
CA VAL A 214 -10.00 25.84 9.17
C VAL A 214 -10.64 26.76 8.12
N GLN A 215 -11.97 26.77 8.00
CA GLN A 215 -12.67 27.77 7.18
C GLN A 215 -13.28 28.89 8.05
N GLU A 216 -12.82 30.10 7.72
CA GLU A 216 -13.35 31.44 8.05
C GLU A 216 -12.76 32.17 9.27
N ASP A 217 -11.75 32.99 8.96
CA ASP A 217 -11.55 34.38 9.43
C ASP A 217 -11.33 34.74 10.90
N ASP A 218 -11.19 33.76 11.80
CA ASP A 218 -10.57 34.03 13.10
C ASP A 218 -9.42 33.06 13.34
N ALA A 219 -8.19 33.59 13.29
CA ALA A 219 -6.98 32.83 13.53
C ALA A 219 -7.11 32.09 14.88
N PRO A 220 -7.26 30.75 14.89
CA PRO A 220 -7.19 30.02 16.14
C PRO A 220 -5.74 30.13 16.58
N LYS A 221 -5.50 30.86 17.67
CA LYS A 221 -4.26 30.75 18.45
C LYS A 221 -4.21 29.32 19.02
N ALA A 222 -3.84 28.36 18.19
CA ALA A 222 -3.32 27.10 18.66
C ALA A 222 -2.02 27.47 19.39
N ARG A 223 -2.09 27.54 20.73
CA ARG A 223 -0.90 27.41 21.54
C ARG A 223 -0.37 26.01 21.26
N VAL A 224 0.57 25.93 20.32
CA VAL A 224 1.55 24.87 20.32
C VAL A 224 2.24 25.05 21.67
N ALA A 225 2.04 24.11 22.59
CA ALA A 225 2.84 24.01 23.80
C ALA A 225 4.30 24.10 23.32
N SER A 226 4.98 25.18 23.69
CA SER A 226 6.38 25.37 23.33
C SER A 226 7.17 24.17 23.86
N ASP A 227 8.26 23.79 23.20
CA ASP A 227 9.09 22.62 23.55
C ASP A 227 9.50 22.56 25.05
N ALA A 228 9.42 23.69 25.78
CA ALA A 228 9.58 23.76 27.22
C ALA A 228 8.53 22.98 28.05
N GLU A 229 7.28 22.83 27.59
CA GLU A 229 6.25 22.05 28.31
C GLU A 229 6.38 20.54 28.02
N VAL A 230 7.00 20.15 26.89
CA VAL A 230 7.24 18.74 26.54
C VAL A 230 8.43 18.17 27.31
N GLU A 231 9.43 19.00 27.66
CA GLU A 231 10.52 18.59 28.55
C GLU A 231 10.04 18.38 30.01
N GLU A 232 9.05 19.15 30.48
CA GLU A 232 8.49 18.98 31.83
C GLU A 232 7.64 17.69 31.95
N GLU A 233 6.88 17.34 30.90
CA GLU A 233 6.11 16.09 30.87
C GLU A 233 7.00 14.85 30.64
N ALA A 234 8.10 14.98 29.89
CA ALA A 234 9.08 13.90 29.72
C ALA A 234 9.87 13.61 31.01
N ALA A 235 10.22 14.64 31.80
CA ALA A 235 10.87 14.47 33.09
C ALA A 235 9.96 13.79 34.12
N ALA A 236 8.65 14.08 34.09
CA ALA A 236 7.68 13.44 34.98
C ALA A 236 7.44 11.94 34.68
N VAL A 237 7.69 11.49 33.45
CA VAL A 237 7.56 10.07 33.07
C VAL A 237 8.80 9.26 33.49
N GLU A 238 10.01 9.84 33.40
CA GLU A 238 11.23 9.15 33.89
C GLU A 238 11.21 8.94 35.41
N GLU A 239 10.66 9.88 36.20
CA GLU A 239 10.55 9.74 37.66
C GLU A 239 9.52 8.65 38.07
N SER A 240 8.54 8.36 37.21
CA SER A 240 7.56 7.28 37.45
C SER A 240 8.07 5.88 37.10
N GLU A 241 9.12 5.75 36.27
CA GLU A 241 9.70 4.43 35.91
C GLU A 241 10.68 3.92 36.97
N GLU A 242 11.43 4.79 37.65
CA GLU A 242 12.30 4.39 38.78
C GLU A 242 11.49 3.83 39.96
N GLY A 243 10.32 4.41 40.26
CA GLY A 243 9.44 3.91 41.34
C GLY A 243 8.84 2.53 41.06
N LEU A 244 8.68 2.14 39.79
CA LEU A 244 8.16 0.81 39.41
C LEU A 244 9.24 -0.29 39.45
N ALA A 245 10.53 0.08 39.30
CA ALA A 245 11.63 -0.85 39.45
C ALA A 245 11.81 -1.28 40.92
N GLU A 246 11.69 -0.35 41.87
CA GLU A 246 11.88 -0.62 43.30
C GLU A 246 10.77 -1.52 43.88
N VAL A 247 9.52 -1.33 43.45
CA VAL A 247 8.37 -2.18 43.86
C VAL A 247 8.48 -3.61 43.34
N ARG A 248 9.19 -3.82 42.21
CA ARG A 248 9.40 -5.15 41.64
C ARG A 248 10.44 -5.95 42.43
N GLU A 249 11.48 -5.30 42.92
CA GLU A 249 12.56 -5.93 43.69
C GLU A 249 12.09 -6.35 45.10
N THR A 250 11.22 -5.57 45.75
CA THR A 250 10.65 -5.93 47.06
C THR A 250 9.69 -7.14 47.00
N ARG A 251 9.17 -7.47 45.81
CA ARG A 251 8.22 -8.58 45.63
C ARG A 251 8.91 -9.92 45.39
N GLU A 252 10.19 -9.94 45.02
CA GLU A 252 10.97 -11.18 44.82
C GLU A 252 11.71 -11.66 46.09
N GLN A 253 11.81 -10.82 47.14
CA GLN A 253 12.45 -11.17 48.41
C GLN A 253 11.47 -11.74 49.47
N LYS A 254 10.19 -11.92 49.14
CA LYS A 254 9.15 -12.40 50.06
C LYS A 254 8.57 -13.72 49.61
#